data_AF-A0A960GJI9-F1
#
_entry.id   AF-A0A960GJI9-F1
#
_cell.length_a   1.000
_cell.length_b   1.000
_cell.length_c   1.000
_cell.angle_alpha   90.00
_cell.angle_beta   90.00
_cell.angle_gamma   90.00
#
_symmetry.space_group_name_H-M   'P 1'
#
loop_
_entity.id
_entity.type
_entity.pdbx_description
1 polymer ?
#
loop_
_entity_poly.entity_id
_entity_poly.type
_entity_poly.pdbx_seq_one_letter_code
_entity_poly.pdbx_strand_id
1 'polypeptide(L)'
;MKEQANRRLQEKNDLNEERITAQNARSELLLTLLAVASVLVLVLGASFWNNYRVVRRLRLKNQVIRRQSDEIHAKNMELERNNLRLAESIVSEEQKELQLKEIHHRVKNNLQIVNTLLRLQGMHASSMDTADLLEEAQNRIRSMALVHEHMYRSGDLREVDARTFIEVLVGSVLNSFGLEDRIRALVQADRTEFSMDTLVPLSLLINELITNSAKH
;
A
#
# COMPACT_ATOMS: atom_id res chain seq x y z
N MET A 1 -49.50 61.43 -95.88
CA MET A 1 -48.10 61.48 -95.38
C MET A 1 -48.03 61.44 -93.84
N LYS A 2 -48.78 62.28 -93.09
CA LYS A 2 -48.74 62.27 -91.60
C LYS A 2 -49.30 60.98 -90.94
N GLU A 3 -50.32 60.36 -91.53
CA GLU A 3 -50.95 59.15 -90.95
C GLU A 3 -50.06 57.90 -91.04
N GLN A 4 -49.35 57.69 -92.16
CA GLN A 4 -48.35 56.63 -92.29
C GLN A 4 -47.16 56.82 -91.34
N ALA A 5 -46.74 58.07 -91.10
CA ALA A 5 -45.68 58.37 -90.15
C ALA A 5 -46.12 58.07 -88.70
N ASN A 6 -47.38 58.35 -88.35
CA ASN A 6 -47.91 58.07 -87.02
C ASN A 6 -48.11 56.56 -86.77
N ARG A 7 -48.60 55.81 -87.76
CA ARG A 7 -48.69 54.33 -87.68
C ARG A 7 -47.31 53.67 -87.52
N ARG A 8 -46.31 54.11 -88.30
CA ARG A 8 -44.92 53.65 -88.15
C ARG A 8 -44.31 54.02 -86.80
N LEU A 9 -44.74 55.13 -86.20
CA LEU A 9 -44.29 55.55 -84.87
C LEU A 9 -44.93 54.68 -83.79
N GLN A 10 -46.23 54.36 -83.90
CA GLN A 10 -46.91 53.42 -83.01
C GLN A 10 -46.29 52.02 -83.10
N GLU A 11 -46.08 51.47 -84.30
CA GLU A 11 -45.40 50.18 -84.48
C GLU A 11 -43.98 50.16 -83.86
N LYS A 12 -43.22 51.26 -83.98
CA LYS A 12 -41.90 51.39 -83.35
C LYS A 12 -41.97 51.52 -81.83
N ASN A 13 -43.00 52.19 -81.30
CA ASN A 13 -43.21 52.31 -79.87
C ASN A 13 -43.65 50.97 -79.28
N ASP A 14 -44.57 50.25 -79.91
CA ASP A 14 -45.02 48.92 -79.50
C ASP A 14 -43.85 47.92 -79.53
N LEU A 15 -43.02 47.94 -80.60
CA LEU A 15 -41.81 47.12 -80.68
C LEU A 15 -40.78 47.49 -79.60
N ASN A 16 -40.68 48.78 -79.24
CA ASN A 16 -39.80 49.23 -78.17
C ASN A 16 -40.35 48.83 -76.79
N GLU A 17 -41.66 48.90 -76.55
CA GLU A 17 -42.31 48.42 -75.33
C GLU A 17 -42.14 46.91 -75.17
N GLU A 18 -42.29 46.14 -76.25
CA GLU A 18 -42.05 44.69 -76.26
C GLU A 18 -40.57 44.36 -75.97
N ARG A 19 -39.63 45.14 -76.53
CA ARG A 19 -38.20 45.02 -76.23
C ARG A 19 -37.87 45.37 -74.78
N ILE A 20 -38.42 46.45 -74.25
CA ILE A 20 -38.19 46.90 -72.87
C ILE A 20 -38.76 45.88 -71.89
N THR A 21 -39.96 45.36 -72.13
CA THR A 21 -40.59 44.33 -71.28
C THR A 21 -39.79 43.02 -71.30
N ALA A 22 -39.37 42.55 -72.48
CA ALA A 22 -38.50 41.39 -72.61
C ALA A 22 -37.13 41.60 -71.93
N GLN A 23 -36.55 42.79 -72.04
CA GLN A 23 -35.29 43.14 -71.41
C GLN A 23 -35.41 43.23 -69.89
N ASN A 24 -36.51 43.77 -69.36
CA ASN A 24 -36.79 43.82 -67.92
C ASN A 24 -36.99 42.42 -67.34
N ALA A 25 -37.77 41.56 -68.01
CA ALA A 25 -37.96 40.17 -67.59
C ALA A 25 -36.64 39.38 -67.55
N ARG A 26 -35.76 39.59 -68.54
CA ARG A 26 -34.41 38.99 -68.55
C ARG A 26 -33.55 39.48 -67.38
N SER A 27 -33.59 40.78 -67.08
CA SER A 27 -32.86 41.37 -65.96
C SER A 27 -33.36 40.83 -64.60
N GLU A 28 -34.66 40.65 -64.41
CA GLU A 28 -35.24 40.05 -63.20
C GLU A 28 -34.82 38.58 -63.00
N LEU A 29 -34.84 37.78 -64.07
CA LEU A 29 -34.36 36.40 -64.03
C LEU A 29 -32.88 36.31 -63.65
N LEU A 30 -32.04 37.21 -64.18
CA LEU A 30 -30.62 37.25 -63.83
C LEU A 30 -30.39 37.62 -62.35
N LEU A 31 -31.14 38.60 -61.83
CA LEU A 31 -31.04 39.01 -60.43
C LEU A 31 -31.49 37.91 -59.46
N THR A 32 -32.60 37.22 -59.77
CA THR A 32 -33.09 36.10 -58.94
C THR A 32 -32.10 34.93 -58.94
N LEU A 33 -31.52 34.58 -60.09
CA LEU A 33 -30.49 33.53 -60.18
C LEU A 33 -29.24 33.89 -59.38
N LEU A 34 -28.76 35.14 -59.46
CA LEU A 34 -27.63 35.62 -58.67
C LEU A 34 -27.93 35.59 -57.16
N ALA A 35 -29.15 35.98 -56.76
CA ALA A 35 -29.58 35.91 -55.37
C ALA A 35 -29.56 34.47 -54.85
N VAL A 36 -30.14 33.52 -55.59
CA VAL A 36 -30.13 32.09 -55.23
C VAL A 36 -28.70 31.55 -55.17
N ALA A 37 -27.85 31.88 -56.16
CA ALA A 37 -26.45 31.47 -56.17
C ALA A 37 -25.68 32.01 -54.95
N SER A 38 -25.91 33.26 -54.57
CA SER A 38 -25.29 33.86 -53.38
C SER A 38 -25.70 33.16 -52.09
N VAL A 39 -26.99 32.82 -51.94
CA VAL A 39 -27.50 32.06 -50.80
C VAL A 39 -26.89 30.66 -50.76
N LEU A 40 -26.79 29.98 -51.91
CA LEU A 40 -26.15 28.67 -52.00
C LEU A 40 -24.68 28.73 -51.58
N VAL A 41 -23.92 29.72 -52.05
CA VAL A 41 -22.52 29.91 -51.65
C VAL A 41 -22.40 30.14 -50.15
N LEU A 42 -23.28 30.95 -49.56
CA LEU A 42 -23.30 31.19 -48.11
C LEU A 42 -23.63 29.91 -47.33
N VAL A 43 -24.63 29.14 -47.77
CA VAL A 43 -25.02 27.88 -47.12
C VAL A 43 -23.91 26.83 -47.23
N LEU A 44 -23.31 26.67 -48.40
CA LEU A 44 -22.20 25.74 -48.62
C LEU A 44 -20.97 26.17 -47.82
N GLY A 45 -20.66 27.47 -47.79
CA GLY A 45 -19.58 28.02 -46.99
C GLY A 45 -19.80 27.79 -45.49
N ALA A 46 -21.02 28.04 -44.99
CA ALA A 46 -21.37 27.80 -43.59
C ALA A 46 -21.32 26.31 -43.22
N SER A 47 -21.81 25.44 -44.09
CA SER A 47 -21.77 23.98 -43.92
C SER A 47 -20.33 23.45 -43.90
N PHE A 48 -19.52 23.87 -44.87
CA PHE A 48 -18.09 23.53 -44.95
C PHE A 48 -17.34 24.03 -43.70
N TRP A 49 -17.58 25.26 -43.28
CA TRP A 49 -16.99 25.85 -42.09
C TRP A 49 -17.41 25.11 -40.81
N ASN A 50 -18.67 24.70 -40.69
CA ASN A 50 -19.16 23.90 -39.58
C ASN A 50 -18.48 22.52 -39.55
N ASN A 51 -18.42 21.83 -40.69
CA ASN A 51 -17.77 20.52 -40.80
C ASN A 51 -16.27 20.61 -40.44
N TYR A 52 -15.58 21.61 -40.99
CA TYR A 52 -14.18 21.88 -40.63
C TYR A 52 -13.99 22.11 -39.13
N ARG A 53 -14.87 22.91 -38.49
CA ARG A 53 -14.85 23.12 -37.03
C ARG A 53 -15.13 21.84 -36.24
N VAL A 54 -16.05 20.99 -36.69
CA VAL A 54 -16.40 19.73 -36.01
C VAL A 54 -15.24 18.74 -36.07
N VAL A 55 -14.67 18.50 -37.26
CA VAL A 55 -13.54 17.59 -37.44
C VAL A 55 -12.33 18.04 -36.62
N ARG A 56 -12.04 19.35 -36.61
CA ARG A 56 -10.96 19.90 -35.78
C ARG A 56 -11.18 19.63 -34.27
N ARG A 57 -12.40 19.82 -33.78
CA ARG A 57 -12.75 19.52 -32.37
C ARG A 57 -12.65 18.04 -32.03
N LEU A 58 -13.10 17.15 -32.94
CA LEU A 58 -13.02 15.71 -32.73
C LEU A 58 -11.58 15.21 -32.66
N ARG A 59 -10.69 15.72 -33.53
CA ARG A 59 -9.26 15.37 -33.48
C ARG A 59 -8.63 15.75 -32.14
N LEU A 60 -8.93 16.94 -31.62
CA LEU A 60 -8.42 17.40 -30.33
C LEU A 60 -8.95 16.53 -29.18
N LYS A 61 -10.26 16.22 -29.16
CA LYS A 61 -10.85 15.33 -28.14
C LYS A 61 -10.21 13.94 -28.16
N ASN A 62 -10.01 13.36 -29.35
CA ASN A 62 -9.37 12.05 -29.50
C ASN A 62 -7.91 12.06 -29.05
N GLN A 63 -7.17 13.15 -29.26
CA GLN A 63 -5.80 13.29 -28.75
C GLN A 63 -5.76 13.30 -27.21
N VAL A 64 -6.68 14.02 -26.57
CA VAL A 64 -6.78 14.05 -25.11
C VAL A 64 -7.13 12.67 -24.56
N ILE A 65 -8.13 11.99 -25.13
CA ILE A 65 -8.53 10.64 -24.73
C ILE A 65 -7.35 9.67 -24.84
N ARG A 66 -6.58 9.73 -25.94
CA ARG A 66 -5.39 8.88 -26.11
C ARG A 66 -4.34 9.15 -25.03
N ARG A 67 -4.03 10.42 -24.75
CA ARG A 67 -3.09 10.79 -23.67
C ARG A 67 -3.55 10.30 -22.31
N GLN A 68 -4.83 10.45 -21.99
CA GLN A 68 -5.39 9.95 -20.74
C GLN A 68 -5.33 8.42 -20.67
N SER A 69 -5.61 7.74 -21.78
CA SER A 69 -5.47 6.28 -21.87
C SER A 69 -4.03 5.85 -21.61
N ASP A 70 -3.06 6.51 -22.23
CA ASP A 70 -1.64 6.21 -22.06
C ASP A 70 -1.19 6.48 -20.61
N GLU A 71 -1.67 7.57 -20.00
CA GLU A 71 -1.39 7.91 -18.60
C GLU A 71 -2.00 6.87 -17.64
N ILE A 72 -3.25 6.44 -17.88
CA ILE A 72 -3.90 5.38 -17.11
C ILE A 72 -3.12 4.08 -17.24
N HIS A 73 -2.69 3.71 -18.45
CA HIS A 73 -1.87 2.52 -18.65
C HIS A 73 -0.54 2.62 -17.90
N ALA A 74 0.14 3.76 -17.95
CA ALA A 74 1.37 3.98 -17.19
C ALA A 74 1.16 3.85 -15.68
N LYS A 75 0.11 4.49 -15.14
CA LYS A 75 -0.25 4.40 -13.72
C LYS A 75 -0.63 2.98 -13.30
N ASN A 76 -1.34 2.24 -14.14
CA ASN A 76 -1.71 0.85 -13.85
C ASN A 76 -0.47 -0.06 -13.81
N MET A 77 0.48 0.11 -14.73
CA MET A 77 1.75 -0.63 -14.69
C MET A 77 2.57 -0.31 -13.44
N GLU A 78 2.58 0.95 -13.00
CA GLU A 78 3.25 1.36 -11.76
C GLU A 78 2.57 0.73 -10.53
N LEU A 79 1.23 0.77 -10.49
CA LEU A 79 0.46 0.15 -9.42
C LEU A 79 0.73 -1.36 -9.32
N GLU A 80 0.76 -2.05 -10.46
CA GLU A 80 1.05 -3.48 -10.52
C GLU A 80 2.46 -3.79 -10.00
N ARG A 81 3.46 -2.99 -10.36
CA ARG A 81 4.82 -3.11 -9.81
C ARG A 81 4.86 -2.89 -8.30
N ASN A 82 4.13 -1.92 -7.79
CA ASN A 82 4.07 -1.67 -6.34
C ASN A 82 3.36 -2.81 -5.60
N ASN A 83 2.29 -3.37 -6.18
CA ASN A 83 1.61 -4.54 -5.62
C ASN A 83 2.52 -5.77 -5.59
N LEU A 84 3.31 -6.02 -6.64
CA LEU A 84 4.29 -7.10 -6.67
C LEU A 84 5.35 -6.93 -5.58
N ARG A 85 5.92 -5.73 -5.43
CA ARG A 85 6.89 -5.42 -4.37
C ARG A 85 6.31 -5.62 -2.97
N LEU A 86 5.05 -5.23 -2.78
CA LEU A 86 4.37 -5.43 -1.50
C LEU A 86 4.18 -6.91 -1.20
N ALA A 87 3.74 -7.69 -2.19
CA ALA A 87 3.60 -9.15 -2.05
C ALA A 87 4.94 -9.83 -1.74
N GLU A 88 6.02 -9.45 -2.42
CA GLU A 88 7.37 -9.94 -2.12
C GLU A 88 7.83 -9.58 -0.70
N SER A 89 7.55 -8.35 -0.25
CA SER A 89 7.86 -7.92 1.12
C SER A 89 7.12 -8.73 2.17
N ILE A 90 5.80 -8.94 1.98
CA ILE A 90 4.97 -9.74 2.89
C ILE A 90 5.50 -11.17 2.98
N VAL A 91 5.77 -11.81 1.83
CA VAL A 91 6.34 -13.18 1.81
C VAL A 91 7.70 -13.22 2.51
N SER A 92 8.54 -12.20 2.33
CA SER A 92 9.83 -12.12 3.03
C SER A 92 9.67 -11.98 4.55
N GLU A 93 8.68 -11.21 5.00
CA GLU A 93 8.36 -11.06 6.43
C GLU A 93 7.84 -12.37 7.03
N GLU A 94 6.90 -13.05 6.38
CA GLU A 94 6.41 -14.37 6.82
C GLU A 94 7.54 -15.40 6.91
N GLN A 95 8.45 -15.42 5.94
CA GLN A 95 9.62 -16.30 5.98
C GLN A 95 10.54 -15.99 7.17
N LYS A 96 10.75 -14.72 7.50
CA LYS A 96 11.52 -14.30 8.68
C LYS A 96 10.83 -14.76 9.97
N GLU A 97 9.51 -14.59 10.08
CA GLU A 97 8.75 -15.05 11.25
C GLU A 97 8.84 -16.56 11.43
N LEU A 98 8.71 -17.34 10.35
CA LEU A 98 8.87 -18.79 10.39
C LEU A 98 10.29 -19.21 10.81
N GLN A 99 11.32 -18.54 10.30
CA GLN A 99 12.71 -18.79 10.71
C GLN A 99 12.94 -18.47 12.20
N LEU A 100 12.42 -17.35 12.68
CA LEU A 100 12.50 -16.98 14.10
C LEU A 100 11.80 -18.03 14.97
N LYS A 101 10.60 -18.46 14.58
CA LYS A 101 9.86 -19.53 15.27
C LYS A 101 10.66 -20.84 15.34
N GLU A 102 11.31 -21.24 14.25
CA GLU A 102 12.16 -22.44 14.22
C GLU A 102 13.39 -22.30 15.14
N ILE A 103 14.06 -21.14 15.13
CA ILE A 103 15.15 -20.85 16.06
C ILE A 103 14.66 -20.98 17.50
N HIS A 104 13.51 -20.39 17.83
CA HIS A 104 12.95 -20.46 19.18
C HIS A 104 12.65 -21.89 19.62
N HIS A 105 12.05 -22.70 18.74
CA HIS A 105 11.83 -24.12 19.02
C HIS A 105 13.14 -24.86 19.28
N ARG A 106 14.19 -24.59 18.50
CA ARG A 106 15.52 -25.20 18.70
C ARG A 106 16.17 -24.76 20.01
N VAL A 107 16.09 -23.48 20.36
CA VAL A 107 16.62 -22.96 21.64
C VAL A 107 15.91 -23.64 22.82
N LYS A 108 14.57 -23.75 22.78
CA LYS A 108 13.81 -24.46 23.81
C LYS A 108 14.26 -25.93 23.94
N ASN A 109 14.38 -26.63 22.81
CA ASN A 109 14.83 -28.03 22.79
C ASN A 109 16.25 -28.16 23.37
N ASN A 110 17.17 -27.26 23.01
CA ASN A 110 18.54 -27.27 23.51
C ASN A 110 18.60 -27.07 25.02
N LEU A 111 17.86 -26.08 25.55
CA LEU A 111 17.81 -25.83 27.00
C LEU A 111 17.20 -27.02 27.75
N GLN A 112 16.20 -27.69 27.19
CA GLN A 112 15.62 -28.90 27.78
C GLN A 112 16.59 -30.09 27.80
N ILE A 113 17.36 -30.29 26.72
CA ILE A 113 18.40 -31.33 26.65
C ILE A 113 19.49 -31.06 27.67
N VAL A 114 20.00 -29.83 27.72
CA VAL A 114 21.03 -29.41 28.70
C VAL A 114 20.53 -29.62 30.12
N ASN A 115 19.30 -29.18 30.44
CA ASN A 115 18.70 -29.41 31.75
C ASN A 115 18.60 -30.90 32.11
N THR A 116 18.23 -31.75 31.14
CA THR A 116 18.16 -33.21 31.36
C THR A 116 19.54 -33.82 31.58
N LEU A 117 20.55 -33.40 30.82
CA LEU A 117 21.92 -33.87 31.00
C LEU A 117 22.48 -33.46 32.36
N LEU A 118 22.30 -32.20 32.77
CA LEU A 118 22.72 -31.73 34.08
C LEU A 118 22.04 -32.50 35.21
N ARG A 119 20.75 -32.83 35.08
CA ARG A 119 20.02 -33.65 36.05
C ARG A 119 20.57 -35.07 36.14
N LEU A 120 20.86 -35.70 35.00
CA LEU A 120 21.47 -37.02 34.96
C LEU A 120 22.86 -37.02 35.60
N GLN A 121 23.69 -36.02 35.31
CA GLN A 121 25.02 -35.88 35.92
C GLN A 121 24.93 -35.63 37.43
N GLY A 122 23.97 -34.83 37.89
CA GLY A 122 23.75 -34.56 39.32
C GLY A 122 23.41 -35.84 40.10
N MET A 123 22.57 -36.72 39.54
CA MET A 123 22.25 -38.01 40.16
C MET A 123 23.47 -38.96 40.28
N HIS A 124 24.49 -38.79 39.45
CA HIS A 124 25.71 -39.60 39.47
C HIS A 124 26.91 -38.86 40.10
N ALA A 125 26.67 -37.69 40.72
CA ALA A 125 27.72 -36.90 41.33
C ALA A 125 28.27 -37.60 42.58
N SER A 126 29.60 -37.77 42.63
CA SER A 126 30.29 -38.47 43.72
C SER A 126 30.49 -37.63 44.99
N SER A 127 30.32 -36.30 44.92
CA SER A 127 30.46 -35.39 46.05
C SER A 127 29.28 -34.42 46.14
N MET A 128 28.93 -34.03 47.36
CA MET A 128 27.87 -33.06 47.63
C MET A 128 28.13 -31.73 46.90
N ASP A 129 29.36 -31.23 46.96
CA ASP A 129 29.78 -30.01 46.25
C ASP A 129 29.54 -30.07 44.74
N THR A 130 29.71 -31.24 44.11
CA THR A 130 29.47 -31.41 42.67
C THR A 130 27.97 -31.42 42.36
N ALA A 131 27.16 -32.03 43.22
CA ALA A 131 25.71 -32.02 43.09
C ALA A 131 25.15 -30.59 43.20
N ASP A 132 25.63 -29.82 44.17
CA ASP A 132 25.21 -28.43 44.41
C ASP A 132 25.56 -27.51 43.22
N LEU A 133 26.75 -27.67 42.64
CA LEU A 133 27.17 -26.92 41.44
C LEU A 133 26.31 -27.26 40.20
N LEU A 134 25.92 -28.52 40.06
CA LEU A 134 25.07 -28.97 38.95
C LEU A 134 23.61 -28.52 39.12
N GLU A 135 23.12 -28.43 40.36
CA GLU A 135 21.83 -27.85 40.68
C GLU A 135 21.80 -26.34 40.37
N GLU A 136 22.85 -25.61 40.73
CA GLU A 136 22.98 -24.18 40.39
C GLU A 136 22.99 -23.95 38.87
N ALA A 137 23.72 -24.80 38.12
CA ALA A 137 23.71 -24.77 36.66
C ALA A 137 22.32 -25.03 36.08
N GLN A 138 21.55 -25.97 36.64
CA GLN A 138 20.16 -26.21 36.21
C GLN A 138 19.26 -24.99 36.46
N ASN A 139 19.40 -24.32 37.60
CA ASN A 139 18.59 -23.15 37.93
C ASN A 139 18.88 -21.99 36.98
N ARG A 140 20.14 -21.80 36.56
CA ARG A 140 20.51 -20.84 35.51
C ARG A 140 19.87 -21.17 34.16
N ILE A 141 19.96 -22.42 33.71
CA ILE A 141 19.38 -22.86 32.43
C ILE A 141 17.84 -22.72 32.44
N ARG A 142 17.20 -22.98 33.58
CA ARG A 142 15.75 -22.81 33.75
C ARG A 142 15.33 -21.34 33.67
N SER A 143 16.08 -20.44 34.29
CA SER A 143 15.86 -19.00 34.22
C SER A 143 15.99 -18.48 32.77
N MET A 144 17.02 -18.91 32.04
CA MET A 144 17.17 -18.59 30.62
C MET A 144 16.00 -19.11 29.77
N ALA A 145 15.50 -20.31 30.05
CA ALA A 145 14.36 -20.89 29.34
C ALA A 145 13.06 -20.10 29.59
N LEU A 146 12.85 -19.62 30.81
CA LEU A 146 11.68 -18.80 31.17
C LEU A 146 11.70 -17.44 30.48
N VAL A 147 12.86 -16.77 30.45
CA VAL A 147 13.04 -15.54 29.67
C VAL A 147 12.62 -15.79 28.24
N HIS A 148 13.21 -16.81 27.63
CA HIS A 148 12.98 -17.12 26.23
C HIS A 148 11.51 -17.48 25.91
N GLU A 149 10.82 -18.21 26.79
CA GLU A 149 9.40 -18.56 26.60
C GLU A 149 8.47 -17.35 26.81
N HIS A 150 8.75 -16.49 27.77
CA HIS A 150 7.91 -15.33 28.09
C HIS A 150 7.93 -14.29 26.95
N MET A 151 9.08 -14.05 26.30
CA MET A 151 9.18 -13.04 25.22
C MET A 151 8.53 -13.53 23.92
N TYR A 152 8.57 -14.84 23.65
CA TYR A 152 7.91 -15.36 22.46
C TYR A 152 6.38 -15.31 22.59
N ARG A 153 5.84 -15.57 23.80
CA ARG A 153 4.40 -15.52 24.04
C ARG A 153 3.82 -14.10 24.03
N SER A 154 4.62 -13.07 24.36
CA SER A 154 4.16 -11.68 24.31
C SER A 154 3.95 -11.17 22.88
N GLY A 155 4.40 -11.90 21.86
CA GLY A 155 4.16 -11.59 20.44
C GLY A 155 5.00 -10.42 19.91
N ASP A 156 5.43 -9.51 20.79
CA ASP A 156 6.37 -8.45 20.47
C ASP A 156 7.75 -8.79 21.05
N LEU A 157 8.68 -9.14 20.15
CA LEU A 157 10.07 -9.46 20.50
C LEU A 157 10.90 -8.21 20.83
N ARG A 158 10.32 -7.02 20.68
CA ARG A 158 11.04 -5.74 20.79
C ARG A 158 11.11 -5.24 22.22
N GLU A 159 10.02 -5.33 22.96
CA GLU A 159 9.84 -4.64 24.24
C GLU A 159 9.00 -5.48 25.20
N VAL A 160 9.54 -5.69 26.40
CA VAL A 160 8.96 -6.58 27.41
C VAL A 160 8.87 -5.87 28.73
N ASP A 161 7.69 -5.91 29.35
CA ASP A 161 7.45 -5.39 30.68
C ASP A 161 8.35 -6.07 31.71
N ALA A 162 9.37 -5.33 32.17
CA ALA A 162 10.40 -5.83 33.07
C ALA A 162 9.81 -6.32 34.39
N ARG A 163 8.77 -5.65 34.89
CA ARG A 163 8.13 -6.01 36.16
C ARG A 163 7.49 -7.40 36.07
N THR A 164 6.63 -7.62 35.08
CA THR A 164 5.95 -8.91 34.87
C THR A 164 6.97 -10.03 34.66
N PHE A 165 8.02 -9.74 33.89
CA PHE A 165 9.12 -10.67 33.69
C PHE A 165 9.81 -11.06 35.01
N ILE A 166 10.17 -10.07 35.84
CA ILE A 166 10.85 -10.31 37.13
C ILE A 166 9.92 -11.08 38.09
N GLU A 167 8.62 -10.77 38.14
CA GLU A 167 7.64 -11.49 38.95
C GLU A 167 7.59 -12.99 38.59
N VAL A 168 7.57 -13.30 37.28
CA VAL A 168 7.60 -14.69 36.79
C VAL A 168 8.92 -15.38 37.12
N LEU A 169 10.05 -14.70 36.93
CA LEU A 169 11.38 -15.23 37.23
C LEU A 169 11.52 -15.57 38.72
N VAL A 170 11.18 -14.63 39.60
CA VAL A 170 11.26 -14.81 41.06
C VAL A 170 10.39 -15.97 41.50
N GLY A 171 9.15 -16.05 41.03
CA GLY A 171 8.24 -17.14 41.36
C GLY A 171 8.79 -18.51 40.94
N SER A 172 9.36 -18.60 39.74
CA SER A 172 9.93 -19.87 39.28
C SER A 172 11.18 -20.28 40.03
N VAL A 173 12.05 -19.34 40.42
CA VAL A 173 13.26 -19.65 41.20
C VAL A 173 12.84 -20.14 42.58
N LEU A 174 11.93 -19.45 43.27
CA LEU A 174 11.45 -19.89 44.60
C LEU A 174 10.76 -21.26 44.57
N ASN A 175 9.98 -21.55 43.52
CA ASN A 175 9.38 -22.86 43.32
C ASN A 175 10.45 -23.96 43.19
N SER A 176 11.54 -23.70 42.44
CA SER A 176 12.63 -24.68 42.28
C SER A 176 13.33 -25.06 43.59
N PHE A 177 13.35 -24.15 44.57
CA PHE A 177 13.86 -24.42 45.93
C PHE A 177 12.78 -24.95 46.89
N GLY A 178 11.52 -25.08 46.46
CA GLY A 178 10.40 -25.46 47.33
C GLY A 178 10.09 -24.42 48.42
N LEU A 179 10.38 -23.14 48.15
CA LEU A 179 10.24 -22.04 49.12
C LEU A 179 8.99 -21.19 48.91
N GLU A 180 8.19 -21.49 47.89
CA GLU A 180 7.01 -20.70 47.48
C GLU A 180 5.98 -20.46 48.60
N ASP A 181 5.75 -21.45 49.47
CA ASP A 181 4.82 -21.33 50.60
C ASP A 181 5.50 -20.81 51.88
N ARG A 182 6.83 -20.68 51.87
CA ARG A 182 7.63 -20.33 53.06
C ARG A 182 8.17 -18.90 53.01
N ILE A 183 8.37 -18.36 51.81
CA ILE A 183 8.97 -17.05 51.58
C ILE A 183 8.06 -16.24 50.66
N ARG A 184 7.67 -15.05 51.11
CA ARG A 184 6.94 -14.09 50.27
C ARG A 184 7.92 -13.18 49.54
N ALA A 185 7.97 -13.28 48.22
CA ALA A 185 8.65 -12.30 47.39
C ALA A 185 7.75 -11.09 47.10
N LEU A 186 8.33 -9.89 47.16
CA LEU A 186 7.70 -8.65 46.74
C LEU A 186 8.55 -8.02 45.63
N VAL A 187 7.97 -7.90 44.44
CA VAL A 187 8.62 -7.22 43.31
C VAL A 187 8.08 -5.80 43.21
N GLN A 188 8.96 -4.83 43.41
CA GLN A 188 8.68 -3.41 43.19
C GLN A 188 9.57 -2.92 42.05
N ALA A 189 8.98 -2.79 40.87
CA ALA A 189 9.64 -2.29 39.68
C ALA A 189 8.68 -1.36 38.92
N ASP A 190 9.23 -0.34 38.27
CA ASP A 190 8.47 0.49 37.35
C ASP A 190 8.05 -0.33 36.12
N ARG A 191 6.96 0.09 35.47
CA ARG A 191 6.56 -0.48 34.17
C ARG A 191 7.48 0.09 33.09
N THR A 192 8.64 -0.52 32.96
CA THR A 192 9.62 -0.22 31.92
C THR A 192 9.77 -1.40 30.98
N GLU A 193 9.91 -1.11 29.70
CA GLU A 193 10.14 -2.12 28.68
C GLU A 193 11.63 -2.26 28.40
N PHE A 194 12.11 -3.51 28.37
CA PHE A 194 13.50 -3.83 28.03
C PHE A 194 13.58 -4.78 26.84
N SER A 195 14.65 -4.62 26.06
CA SER A 195 15.01 -5.56 24.99
C SER A 195 15.65 -6.82 25.55
N MET A 196 15.75 -7.87 24.72
CA MET A 196 16.39 -9.14 25.07
C MET A 196 17.86 -8.96 25.51
N ASP A 197 18.58 -8.03 24.87
CA ASP A 197 19.98 -7.74 25.18
C ASP A 197 20.16 -7.24 26.62
N THR A 198 19.11 -6.67 27.21
CA THR A 198 19.10 -6.22 28.60
C THR A 198 18.50 -7.28 29.53
N LEU A 199 17.43 -7.95 29.12
CA LEU A 199 16.72 -8.90 29.97
C LEU A 199 17.48 -10.19 30.22
N VAL A 200 18.23 -10.70 29.25
CA VAL A 200 19.05 -11.91 29.42
C VAL A 200 20.09 -11.72 30.54
N PRO A 201 20.98 -10.71 30.51
CA PRO A 201 21.94 -10.50 31.60
C PRO A 201 21.26 -10.13 32.93
N LEU A 202 20.15 -9.38 32.89
CA LEU A 202 19.38 -9.04 34.09
C LEU A 202 18.77 -10.29 34.75
N SER A 203 18.26 -11.23 33.95
CA SER A 203 17.68 -12.49 34.44
C SER A 203 18.70 -13.34 35.17
N LEU A 204 19.94 -13.37 34.68
CA LEU A 204 21.03 -14.09 35.32
C LEU A 204 21.36 -13.43 36.64
N LEU A 205 21.59 -12.11 36.65
CA LEU A 205 21.91 -11.37 37.87
C LEU A 205 20.84 -11.54 38.95
N ILE A 206 19.56 -11.43 38.58
CA ILE A 206 18.45 -11.62 39.51
C ILE A 206 18.41 -13.07 40.02
N ASN A 207 18.58 -14.05 39.14
CA ASN A 207 18.62 -15.46 39.55
C ASN A 207 19.75 -15.74 40.55
N GLU A 208 20.95 -15.19 40.34
CA GLU A 208 22.06 -15.33 41.29
C GLU A 208 21.74 -14.72 42.65
N LEU A 209 21.15 -13.51 42.66
CA LEU A 209 20.78 -12.83 43.90
C LEU A 209 19.72 -13.60 44.69
N ILE A 210 18.70 -14.10 44.00
CA ILE A 210 17.63 -14.89 44.63
C ILE A 210 18.17 -16.22 45.11
N THR A 211 18.96 -16.92 44.29
CA THR A 211 19.56 -18.21 44.65
C THR A 211 20.45 -18.07 45.90
N ASN A 212 21.29 -17.04 45.96
CA ASN A 212 22.11 -16.77 47.14
C ASN A 212 21.24 -16.46 48.37
N SER A 213 20.17 -15.68 48.22
CA SER A 213 19.26 -15.34 49.33
C SER A 213 18.38 -16.52 49.77
N ALA A 214 18.15 -17.50 48.89
CA ALA A 214 17.39 -18.71 49.21
C ALA A 214 18.25 -19.75 49.95
N LYS A 215 19.56 -19.77 49.66
CA LYS A 215 20.54 -20.68 50.29
C LYS A 215 21.01 -20.21 51.67
N HIS A 216 21.04 -18.90 51.93
CA HIS A 216 21.63 -18.28 53.13
C HIS A 216 20.60 -17.50 53.94
#